data_AF-A0A7C6P0T0-F1
#
_entry.id   AF-A0A7C6P0T0-F1
#
_cell.length_a   1.000
_cell.length_b   1.000
_cell.length_c   1.000
_cell.angle_alpha   90.00
_cell.angle_beta   90.00
_cell.angle_gamma   90.00
#
_symmetry.space_group_name_H-M   'P 1'
#
loop_
_entity.id
_entity.type
_entity.pdbx_description
1 polymer ?
#
loop_
_entity_poly.entity_id
_entity_poly.type
_entity_poly.pdbx_seq_one_letter_code
_entity_poly.pdbx_strand_id
1 'polypeptide(L)'
;MTIIEDTRQQADKHKIENAQLEKLGVKLLRSKLPVGDYANIKDLSIVIDSKKDLQECVGNICGKEHPRFRRECQLAQEHGIKLIILVEHGWGIKNIDDVALWRNPRIDAFERKIKSMQRKGLPVAGMRPPTSGETLSKAMKTMQEKYGVEFRFCSRGDAGKVIVEILGGD
;
A
#
# COMPACT_ATOMS: atom_id res chain seq x y z
N MET A 1 7.29 -10.65 -20.83
CA MET A 1 8.24 -9.87 -20.01
C MET A 1 8.74 -10.72 -18.85
N THR A 2 9.75 -10.28 -18.10
CA THR A 2 10.18 -10.95 -16.86
C THR A 2 10.14 -9.96 -15.71
N ILE A 3 9.39 -10.30 -14.65
CA ILE A 3 9.24 -9.51 -13.44
C ILE A 3 9.99 -10.20 -12.29
N ILE A 4 10.73 -9.43 -11.53
CA ILE A 4 11.30 -9.84 -10.26
C ILE A 4 10.23 -9.67 -9.18
N GLU A 5 9.95 -10.71 -8.42
CA GLU A 5 9.14 -10.68 -7.19
C GLU A 5 10.07 -10.78 -5.97
N ASP A 6 9.91 -9.89 -4.99
CA ASP A 6 10.72 -9.87 -3.78
C ASP A 6 10.55 -11.15 -2.95
N THR A 7 11.66 -11.66 -2.43
CA THR A 7 11.66 -12.90 -1.65
C THR A 7 11.01 -12.77 -0.26
N ARG A 8 10.93 -11.55 0.30
CA ARG A 8 10.25 -11.28 1.58
C ARG A 8 8.73 -11.29 1.43
N GLN A 9 8.22 -11.22 0.20
CA GLN A 9 6.81 -11.35 -0.07
C GLN A 9 6.36 -12.78 0.28
N GLN A 10 5.26 -12.89 1.03
CA GLN A 10 4.75 -14.19 1.50
C GLN A 10 4.07 -14.91 0.33
N ALA A 11 4.65 -16.03 -0.12
CA ALA A 11 4.22 -16.76 -1.32
C ALA A 11 2.73 -17.13 -1.32
N ASP A 12 2.13 -17.36 -0.15
CA ASP A 12 0.72 -17.71 -0.03
C ASP A 12 -0.26 -16.55 -0.18
N LYS A 13 0.22 -15.30 -0.08
CA LYS A 13 -0.62 -14.10 -0.13
C LYS A 13 -0.82 -13.53 -1.53
N HIS A 14 0.01 -13.93 -2.49
CA HIS A 14 0.04 -13.33 -3.83
C HIS A 14 -0.34 -14.31 -4.95
N LYS A 15 -1.12 -15.36 -4.60
CA LYS A 15 -1.54 -16.40 -5.56
C LYS A 15 -2.39 -15.84 -6.69
N ILE A 16 -3.20 -14.82 -6.42
CA ILE A 16 -4.10 -14.22 -7.40
C ILE A 16 -3.28 -13.43 -8.42
N GLU A 17 -2.37 -12.60 -7.94
CA GLU A 17 -1.46 -11.77 -8.71
C GLU A 17 -0.54 -12.66 -9.55
N ASN A 18 0.06 -13.69 -8.96
CA ASN A 18 0.94 -14.61 -9.67
C ASN A 18 0.21 -15.38 -10.77
N ALA A 19 -1.03 -15.84 -10.51
CA ALA A 19 -1.85 -16.47 -11.54
C ALA A 19 -2.25 -15.50 -12.67
N GLN A 20 -2.41 -14.21 -12.37
CA GLN A 20 -2.68 -13.19 -13.39
C GLN A 20 -1.45 -12.92 -14.25
N LEU A 21 -0.29 -12.74 -13.62
CA LEU A 21 0.98 -12.54 -14.30
C LEU A 21 1.28 -13.73 -15.23
N GLU A 22 1.09 -14.96 -14.76
CA GLU A 22 1.25 -16.16 -15.58
C GLU A 22 0.30 -16.17 -16.79
N LYS A 23 -0.99 -15.85 -16.59
CA LYS A 23 -1.97 -15.75 -17.69
C LYS A 23 -1.62 -14.68 -18.72
N LEU A 24 -0.92 -13.62 -18.30
CA LEU A 24 -0.44 -12.55 -19.17
C LEU A 24 0.91 -12.89 -19.83
N GLY A 25 1.42 -14.12 -19.67
CA GLY A 25 2.70 -14.55 -20.26
C GLY A 25 3.92 -13.91 -19.59
N VAL A 26 3.78 -13.45 -18.34
CA VAL A 26 4.88 -12.90 -17.54
C VAL A 26 5.65 -14.02 -16.89
N LYS A 27 6.98 -14.02 -17.06
CA LYS A 27 7.85 -14.89 -16.29
C LYS A 27 8.16 -14.24 -14.95
N LEU A 28 7.81 -14.91 -13.85
CA LEU A 28 8.18 -14.48 -12.50
C LEU A 28 9.53 -15.07 -12.10
N LEU A 29 10.42 -14.20 -11.60
CA LEU A 29 11.69 -14.57 -10.99
C LEU A 29 11.70 -14.09 -9.54
N ARG A 30 11.85 -15.01 -8.58
CA ARG A 30 11.97 -14.59 -7.18
C ARG A 30 13.42 -14.20 -6.86
N SER A 31 13.63 -12.96 -6.42
CA SER A 31 14.94 -12.46 -5.98
C SER A 31 14.75 -11.38 -4.93
N LYS A 32 15.77 -11.09 -4.13
CA LYS A 32 15.68 -9.99 -3.16
C LYS A 32 15.81 -8.64 -3.88
N LEU A 33 14.83 -7.76 -3.69
CA LEU A 33 14.89 -6.37 -4.13
C LEU A 33 15.42 -5.47 -3.00
N PRO A 34 16.13 -4.38 -3.32
CA PRO A 34 16.53 -3.40 -2.32
C PRO A 34 15.32 -2.67 -1.71
N VAL A 35 14.32 -2.36 -2.55
CA VAL A 35 13.05 -1.71 -2.21
C VAL A 35 11.90 -2.39 -2.92
N GLY A 36 10.68 -2.31 -2.37
CA GLY A 36 9.44 -2.82 -2.96
C GLY A 36 9.35 -4.34 -3.16
N ASP A 37 8.30 -4.72 -3.88
CA ASP A 37 7.87 -6.10 -4.12
C ASP A 37 8.08 -6.54 -5.57
N TYR A 38 7.87 -5.66 -6.56
CA TYR A 38 7.95 -6.01 -7.98
C TYR A 38 8.79 -5.03 -8.79
N ALA A 39 9.60 -5.56 -9.71
CA ALA A 39 10.38 -4.75 -10.64
C ALA A 39 10.57 -5.47 -11.99
N ASN A 40 10.81 -4.72 -13.07
CA ASN A 40 11.19 -5.33 -14.35
C ASN A 40 12.66 -5.77 -14.27
N ILE A 41 12.99 -6.99 -14.69
CA ILE A 41 14.39 -7.47 -14.66
C ILE A 41 15.34 -6.62 -15.51
N LYS A 42 14.80 -5.96 -16.55
CA LYS A 42 15.57 -5.11 -17.47
C LYS A 42 15.64 -3.65 -17.02
N ASP A 43 14.76 -3.24 -16.11
CA ASP A 43 14.65 -1.85 -15.67
C ASP A 43 14.20 -1.79 -14.21
N LEU A 44 15.13 -1.37 -13.35
CA LEU A 44 14.90 -1.16 -11.92
C LEU A 44 14.62 0.31 -11.58
N SER A 45 14.47 1.18 -12.59
CA SER A 45 14.15 2.60 -12.37
C SER A 45 12.72 2.78 -11.84
N ILE A 46 11.83 1.81 -12.08
CA ILE A 46 10.47 1.76 -11.54
C ILE A 46 10.32 0.49 -10.71
N VAL A 47 9.87 0.65 -9.47
CA VAL A 47 9.62 -0.46 -8.54
C VAL A 47 8.26 -0.28 -7.91
N ILE A 48 7.52 -1.38 -7.74
CA ILE A 48 6.20 -1.40 -7.11
C ILE A 48 6.31 -2.01 -5.73
N ASP A 49 5.73 -1.34 -4.74
CA ASP A 49 5.44 -1.87 -3.41
C ASP A 49 3.92 -2.01 -3.27
N SER A 50 3.45 -3.24 -3.06
CA SER A 50 2.03 -3.56 -3.02
C SER A 50 1.47 -3.41 -1.60
N LYS A 51 0.23 -2.95 -1.50
CA LYS A 51 -0.49 -2.77 -0.24
C LYS A 51 -1.91 -3.29 -0.41
N LYS A 52 -2.32 -4.20 0.46
CA LYS A 52 -3.60 -4.94 0.32
C LYS A 52 -4.84 -4.06 0.43
N ASP A 53 -4.73 -2.92 1.13
CA ASP A 53 -5.81 -1.95 1.38
C ASP A 53 -5.28 -0.70 2.10
N LEU A 54 -6.14 0.32 2.20
CA LEU A 54 -5.87 1.53 2.99
C LEU A 54 -5.58 1.24 4.47
N GLN A 55 -6.04 0.11 5.03
CA GLN A 55 -5.77 -0.21 6.43
C GLN A 55 -4.31 -0.63 6.65
N GLU A 56 -3.69 -1.28 5.66
CA GLU A 56 -2.24 -1.49 5.62
C GLU A 56 -1.49 -0.16 5.49
N CYS A 57 -1.93 0.73 4.59
CA CYS A 57 -1.36 2.08 4.46
C CYS A 57 -1.43 2.86 5.79
N VAL A 58 -2.53 2.78 6.55
CA VAL A 58 -2.60 3.37 7.90
C VAL A 58 -1.48 2.84 8.80
N GLY A 59 -1.23 1.52 8.78
CA GLY A 59 -0.18 0.90 9.58
C GLY A 59 1.22 1.36 9.17
N ASN A 60 1.46 1.48 7.87
CA ASN A 60 2.75 1.88 7.30
C ASN A 60 3.02 3.38 7.35
N ILE A 61 2.01 4.23 7.21
CA ILE A 61 2.21 5.68 7.08
C ILE A 61 1.95 6.37 8.42
N CYS A 62 0.90 5.98 9.15
CA CYS A 62 0.51 6.63 10.40
C CYS A 62 0.71 5.75 11.65
N GLY A 63 1.23 4.53 11.46
CA GLY A 63 1.37 3.53 12.50
C GLY A 63 2.81 3.23 12.88
N LYS A 64 2.99 2.11 13.58
CA LYS A 64 4.30 1.68 14.12
C LYS A 64 5.31 1.29 13.03
N GLU A 65 4.83 0.95 11.83
CA GLU A 65 5.69 0.57 10.70
C GLU A 65 6.24 1.80 9.94
N HIS A 66 5.85 3.02 10.34
CA HIS A 66 6.31 4.27 9.69
C HIS A 66 7.82 4.40 9.55
N PRO A 67 8.65 4.09 10.57
CA PRO A 67 10.10 4.16 10.41
C PRO A 67 10.62 3.22 9.32
N ARG A 68 10.01 2.04 9.14
CA ARG A 68 10.40 1.10 8.09
C ARG A 68 9.96 1.60 6.72
N PHE A 69 8.68 1.95 6.57
CA PHE A 69 8.13 2.43 5.30
C PHE A 69 8.89 3.67 4.81
N ARG A 70 9.15 4.62 5.72
CA ARG A 70 9.95 5.80 5.41
C ARG A 70 11.35 5.45 4.90
N ARG A 71 12.06 4.49 5.51
CA ARG A 71 13.40 4.08 5.06
C ARG A 71 13.37 3.50 3.65
N GLU A 72 12.34 2.74 3.30
CA GLU A 72 12.17 2.20 1.94
C GLU A 72 11.93 3.34 0.93
N CYS A 73 11.11 4.34 1.27
CA CYS A 73 10.92 5.54 0.44
C CYS A 73 12.22 6.35 0.26
N GLN A 74 12.98 6.55 1.34
CA GLN A 74 14.27 7.27 1.30
C GLN A 74 15.29 6.52 0.44
N LEU A 75 15.40 5.21 0.60
CA LEU A 75 16.34 4.39 -0.17
C LEU A 75 16.02 4.45 -1.67
N ALA A 76 14.73 4.42 -2.04
CA ALA A 76 14.31 4.59 -3.43
C ALA A 76 14.70 5.98 -3.97
N GLN A 77 14.40 7.03 -3.21
CA GLN A 77 14.74 8.42 -3.56
C GLN A 77 16.25 8.62 -3.75
N GLU A 78 17.06 8.11 -2.83
CA GLU A 78 18.54 8.19 -2.86
C GLU A 78 19.13 7.56 -4.12
N HIS A 79 18.48 6.53 -4.67
CA HIS A 79 18.94 5.81 -5.86
C HIS A 79 18.21 6.24 -7.14
N GLY A 80 17.38 7.30 -7.08
CA GLY A 80 16.60 7.76 -8.23
C GLY A 80 15.56 6.75 -8.72
N ILE A 81 15.12 5.83 -7.87
CA ILE A 81 14.11 4.82 -8.18
C ILE A 81 12.73 5.44 -7.96
N LYS A 82 11.89 5.38 -8.99
CA LYS A 82 10.47 5.71 -8.90
C LYS A 82 9.73 4.59 -8.18
N LEU A 83 9.53 4.76 -6.88
CA LEU A 83 8.77 3.83 -6.06
C LEU A 83 7.27 4.12 -6.16
N ILE A 84 6.53 3.16 -6.73
CA ILE A 84 5.07 3.19 -6.84
C ILE A 84 4.48 2.34 -5.71
N ILE A 85 3.63 2.95 -4.88
CA ILE A 85 2.85 2.26 -3.87
C ILE A 85 1.50 1.88 -4.49
N LEU A 86 1.32 0.61 -4.84
CA LEU A 86 0.09 0.09 -5.44
C LEU A 86 -0.88 -0.38 -4.34
N VAL A 87 -1.98 0.34 -4.17
CA VAL A 87 -2.98 0.09 -3.12
C VAL A 87 -4.20 -0.65 -3.69
N GLU A 88 -4.39 -1.89 -3.25
CA GLU A 88 -5.44 -2.82 -3.72
C GLU A 88 -6.75 -2.67 -2.92
N HIS A 89 -7.32 -1.47 -2.92
CA HIS A 89 -8.52 -1.22 -2.11
C HIS A 89 -9.83 -1.51 -2.85
N GLY A 90 -9.98 -1.02 -4.08
CA GLY A 90 -11.25 -1.01 -4.80
C GLY A 90 -12.30 -0.06 -4.21
N TRP A 91 -13.58 -0.38 -4.44
CA TRP A 91 -14.76 0.30 -3.87
C TRP A 91 -14.81 1.82 -4.08
N GLY A 92 -14.39 2.28 -5.26
CA GLY A 92 -14.45 3.70 -5.62
C GLY A 92 -13.26 4.54 -5.17
N ILE A 93 -12.28 3.96 -4.47
CA ILE A 93 -11.01 4.64 -4.19
C ILE A 93 -10.10 4.50 -5.41
N LYS A 94 -9.89 5.60 -6.14
CA LYS A 94 -9.10 5.65 -7.37
C LYS A 94 -7.87 6.56 -7.25
N ASN A 95 -7.89 7.49 -6.31
CA ASN A 95 -6.80 8.42 -6.04
C ASN A 95 -6.74 8.80 -4.55
N ILE A 96 -5.75 9.61 -4.17
CA ILE A 96 -5.55 10.05 -2.77
C ILE A 96 -6.67 10.97 -2.26
N ASP A 97 -7.36 11.70 -3.14
CA ASP A 97 -8.48 12.55 -2.74
C ASP A 97 -9.69 11.68 -2.33
N ASP A 98 -9.94 10.57 -3.02
CA ASP A 98 -10.96 9.60 -2.61
C ASP A 98 -10.65 9.00 -1.23
N VAL A 99 -9.37 8.84 -0.89
CA VAL A 99 -8.94 8.38 0.45
C VAL A 99 -9.40 9.34 1.54
N ALA A 100 -9.52 10.65 1.27
CA ALA A 100 -10.02 11.59 2.26
C ALA A 100 -11.47 11.31 2.66
N LEU A 101 -12.26 10.76 1.71
CA LEU A 101 -13.66 10.39 1.90
C LEU A 101 -13.83 8.98 2.48
N TRP A 102 -12.76 8.19 2.52
CA TRP A 102 -12.81 6.84 3.06
C TRP A 102 -13.10 6.83 4.57
N ARG A 103 -14.18 6.16 4.96
CA ARG A 103 -14.48 5.89 6.36
C ARG A 103 -13.76 4.62 6.80
N ASN A 104 -12.72 4.81 7.61
CA ASN A 104 -11.97 3.70 8.20
C ASN A 104 -12.90 2.81 9.07
N PRO A 105 -13.10 1.52 8.75
CA PRO A 105 -13.97 0.62 9.52
C PRO A 105 -13.58 0.48 11.00
N ARG A 106 -12.32 0.76 11.35
CA ARG A 106 -11.87 0.77 12.75
C ARG A 106 -12.47 1.92 13.55
N ILE A 107 -12.86 3.02 12.92
CA ILE A 107 -13.56 4.13 13.59
C ILE A 107 -14.90 3.62 14.12
N ASP A 108 -15.66 2.87 13.32
CA ASP A 108 -16.95 2.33 13.78
C ASP A 108 -16.77 1.34 14.93
N ALA A 109 -15.73 0.50 14.86
CA ALA A 109 -15.39 -0.41 15.96
C ALA A 109 -14.99 0.37 17.24
N PHE A 110 -14.24 1.46 17.09
CA PHE A 110 -13.87 2.34 18.20
C PHE A 110 -15.10 3.01 18.81
N GLU A 111 -15.98 3.61 18.00
CA GLU A 111 -17.22 4.23 18.46
C GLU A 111 -18.13 3.25 19.21
N ARG A 112 -18.29 2.02 18.69
CA ARG A 112 -19.02 0.94 19.38
C ARG A 112 -18.39 0.60 20.73
N LYS A 113 -17.06 0.53 20.80
CA LYS A 113 -16.33 0.27 22.06
C LYS A 113 -16.56 1.39 23.07
N ILE A 114 -16.44 2.65 22.64
CA ILE A 114 -16.67 3.82 23.50
C ILE A 114 -18.08 3.80 24.09
N LYS A 115 -19.11 3.61 23.24
CA LYS A 115 -20.51 3.49 23.69
C LYS A 115 -20.70 2.36 24.71
N SER A 116 -20.07 1.21 24.47
CA SER A 116 -20.13 0.05 25.39
C SER A 116 -19.48 0.37 26.75
N MET A 117 -18.32 1.03 26.76
CA MET A 117 -17.62 1.41 27.99
C MET A 117 -18.41 2.45 28.80
N GLN A 118 -18.95 3.46 28.14
CA GLN A 118 -19.79 4.49 28.79
C GLN A 118 -21.02 3.87 29.48
N ARG A 119 -21.70 2.93 28.82
CA ARG A 119 -22.83 2.20 29.43
C ARG A 119 -22.44 1.40 30.68
N LYS A 120 -21.18 0.97 30.78
CA LYS A 120 -20.63 0.25 31.93
C LYS A 120 -20.01 1.17 32.99
N GLY A 121 -20.12 2.50 32.83
CA GLY A 121 -19.49 3.47 33.73
C GLY A 121 -17.97 3.46 33.70
N LEU A 122 -17.35 2.91 32.65
CA LEU A 122 -15.89 2.83 32.52
C LEU A 122 -15.31 4.12 31.91
N PRO A 123 -14.11 4.56 32.34
CA PRO A 123 -13.49 5.78 31.81
C PRO A 123 -13.07 5.60 30.34
N VAL A 124 -13.32 6.63 29.54
CA VAL A 124 -12.91 6.70 28.11
C VAL A 124 -11.93 7.84 27.81
N ALA A 125 -11.60 8.65 28.82
CA ALA A 125 -10.66 9.76 28.68
C ALA A 125 -9.28 9.25 28.25
N GLY A 126 -8.65 9.96 27.31
CA GLY A 126 -7.34 9.60 26.76
C GLY A 126 -7.34 8.54 25.66
N MET A 127 -8.48 7.90 25.39
CA MET A 127 -8.60 7.00 24.23
C MET A 127 -8.59 7.81 22.94
N ARG A 128 -7.69 7.48 22.02
CA ARG A 128 -7.57 8.15 20.72
C ARG A 128 -8.30 7.38 19.63
N PRO A 129 -9.05 8.06 18.75
CA PRO A 129 -9.68 7.42 17.62
C PRO A 129 -8.63 6.88 16.64
N PRO A 130 -8.97 5.85 15.85
CA PRO A 130 -8.14 5.41 14.72
C PRO A 130 -7.97 6.52 13.68
N THR A 131 -6.93 6.40 12.86
CA THR A 131 -6.66 7.30 11.74
C THR A 131 -7.85 7.39 10.78
N SER A 132 -8.31 8.62 10.50
CA SER A 132 -9.34 8.92 9.50
C SER A 132 -8.79 8.88 8.07
N GLY A 133 -9.69 8.75 7.08
CA GLY A 133 -9.34 8.88 5.67
C GLY A 133 -8.66 10.22 5.35
N GLU A 134 -9.20 11.33 5.86
CA GLU A 134 -8.59 12.66 5.71
C GLU A 134 -7.15 12.72 6.24
N THR A 135 -6.91 12.18 7.45
CA THR A 135 -5.56 12.13 8.02
C THR A 135 -4.61 11.28 7.17
N LEU A 136 -5.08 10.12 6.72
CA LEU A 136 -4.29 9.23 5.86
C LEU A 136 -3.97 9.91 4.52
N SER A 137 -4.96 10.53 3.88
CA SER A 137 -4.82 11.23 2.60
C SER A 137 -3.76 12.34 2.70
N LYS A 138 -3.83 13.19 3.74
CA LYS A 138 -2.81 14.22 3.99
C LYS A 138 -1.41 13.61 4.16
N ALA A 139 -1.30 12.53 4.95
CA ALA A 139 -0.03 11.86 5.16
C ALA A 139 0.53 11.24 3.87
N MET A 140 -0.33 10.65 3.01
CA MET A 140 0.06 10.14 1.70
C MET A 140 0.61 11.27 0.81
N LYS A 141 -0.07 12.42 0.73
CA LYS A 141 0.42 13.59 -0.02
C LYS A 141 1.80 14.04 0.47
N THR A 142 1.99 14.11 1.80
CA THR A 142 3.31 14.42 2.37
C THR A 142 4.37 13.39 1.97
N MET A 143 4.03 12.09 1.93
CA MET A 143 4.98 11.07 1.48
C MET A 143 5.37 11.28 0.00
N GLN A 144 4.41 11.63 -0.87
CA GLN A 144 4.71 11.94 -2.27
C GLN A 144 5.61 13.16 -2.41
N GLU A 145 5.24 14.27 -1.77
CA GLU A 145 5.97 15.54 -1.86
C GLU A 145 7.40 15.41 -1.33
N LYS A 146 7.58 14.67 -0.23
CA LYS A 146 8.87 14.59 0.46
C LYS A 146 9.81 13.54 -0.14
N TYR A 147 9.28 12.40 -0.55
CA TYR A 147 10.09 11.24 -0.96
C TYR A 147 9.94 10.90 -2.45
N GLY A 148 9.07 11.57 -3.19
CA GLY A 148 8.85 11.32 -4.61
C GLY A 148 8.13 10.00 -4.93
N VAL A 149 7.51 9.36 -3.93
CA VAL A 149 6.71 8.14 -4.16
C VAL A 149 5.42 8.47 -4.90
N GLU A 150 4.90 7.52 -5.67
CA GLU A 150 3.63 7.65 -6.37
C GLU A 150 2.62 6.64 -5.83
N PHE A 151 1.45 7.10 -5.37
CA PHE A 151 0.38 6.18 -4.99
C PHE A 151 -0.51 5.89 -6.19
N ARG A 152 -0.68 4.61 -6.49
CA ARG A 152 -1.67 4.12 -7.46
C ARG A 152 -2.68 3.25 -6.73
N PHE A 153 -3.88 3.16 -7.30
CA PHE A 153 -4.98 2.41 -6.71
C PHE A 153 -5.56 1.48 -7.75
N CYS A 154 -5.92 0.28 -7.32
CA CYS A 154 -6.62 -0.67 -8.17
C CYS A 154 -7.68 -1.43 -7.40
N SER A 155 -8.57 -2.09 -8.15
CA SER A 155 -9.50 -3.06 -7.60
C SER A 155 -8.76 -4.31 -7.16
N ARG A 156 -9.27 -4.96 -6.12
CA ARG A 156 -8.78 -6.27 -5.69
C ARG A 156 -8.91 -7.26 -6.83
N GLY A 157 -7.83 -7.98 -7.10
CA GLY A 157 -7.79 -8.90 -8.22
C GLY A 157 -7.61 -8.23 -9.59
N ASP A 158 -7.17 -6.97 -9.66
CA ASP A 158 -6.62 -6.40 -10.91
C ASP A 158 -5.13 -6.05 -10.77
N ALA A 159 -4.54 -6.25 -9.59
CA ALA A 159 -3.17 -5.85 -9.30
C ALA A 159 -2.14 -6.46 -10.27
N GLY A 160 -2.28 -7.73 -10.66
CA GLY A 160 -1.37 -8.35 -11.63
C GLY A 160 -1.36 -7.65 -12.99
N LYS A 161 -2.53 -7.21 -13.48
CA LYS A 161 -2.64 -6.44 -14.74
C LYS A 161 -1.97 -5.08 -14.59
N VAL A 162 -2.28 -4.37 -13.50
CA VAL A 162 -1.73 -3.03 -13.23
C VAL A 162 -0.21 -3.08 -13.05
N ILE A 163 0.32 -4.14 -12.43
CA ILE A 163 1.77 -4.39 -12.33
C ILE A 163 2.40 -4.50 -13.72
N VAL A 164 1.77 -5.23 -14.64
CA VAL A 164 2.24 -5.35 -16.03
C VAL A 164 2.15 -4.03 -16.78
N GLU A 165 1.07 -3.28 -16.63
CA GLU A 165 0.91 -1.95 -17.24
C GLU A 165 1.99 -0.97 -16.75
N ILE A 166 2.33 -1.01 -15.47
CA ILE A 166 3.36 -0.14 -14.88
C ILE A 166 4.77 -0.54 -15.32
N LEU A 167 5.09 -1.83 -15.28
CA LEU A 167 6.46 -2.34 -15.47
C LEU A 167 6.76 -2.75 -16.92
N GLY A 168 5.74 -2.89 -17.74
CA GLY A 168 5.85 -3.31 -19.14
C GLY A 168 6.50 -2.26 -20.02
N GLY A 169 6.19 -0.98 -19.74
CA GLY A 169 6.42 0.09 -20.72
C GLY A 169 5.55 -0.12 -21.98
N ASP A 170 5.34 0.93 -22.75
CA ASP A 170 4.84 0.80 -24.13
C ASP A 170 5.91 0.18 -25.05
#